data_AF-A0A7C3YE97-F1
#
_entry.id   AF-A0A7C3YE97-F1
#
_cell.length_a   1.000
_cell.length_b   1.000
_cell.length_c   1.000
_cell.angle_alpha   90.00
_cell.angle_beta   90.00
_cell.angle_gamma   90.00
#
_symmetry.space_group_name_H-M   'P 1'
#
loop_
_entity.id
_entity.type
_entity.pdbx_description
1 polymer ?
#
loop_
_entity_poly.entity_id
_entity_poly.type
_entity_poly.pdbx_seq_one_letter_code
_entity_poly.pdbx_strand_id
1 'polypeptide(L)'
;MKVGWSASHSEFLIDDYYYFSKLKKLCLDNGIKVDCVSSFYKLQEYDIIVFNYPEMRFRISEINRIKNWLKKGKKIVFTSYYNNFDNVTDVINAVLNKLNTQIKLAKDVIIDEKNNIGDIYYPIAKWNNKNVVMPCSSRVLGGNPIIRSDKGVFSSEEDISKGKIVVFGTCVFWDNYSIDLESNGELALHTLSEI
;
A
#
# COMPACT_ATOMS: atom_id res chain seq x y z
N MET A 1 11.78 3.00 14.67
CA MET A 1 11.37 2.80 13.27
C MET A 1 10.73 4.08 12.79
N LYS A 2 11.07 4.56 11.60
CA LYS A 2 10.53 5.79 11.01
C LYS A 2 9.83 5.48 9.70
N VAL A 3 8.60 5.96 9.55
CA VAL A 3 7.81 5.80 8.33
C VAL A 3 7.82 7.12 7.57
N GLY A 4 8.29 7.09 6.33
CA GLY A 4 8.23 8.21 5.40
C GLY A 4 7.01 8.06 4.52
N TRP A 5 5.99 8.90 4.73
CA TRP A 5 4.83 8.98 3.84
C TRP A 5 5.14 9.96 2.73
N SER A 6 5.28 9.46 1.50
CA SER A 6 5.65 10.30 0.36
C SER A 6 4.57 11.33 0.06
N ALA A 7 5.01 12.54 -0.26
CA ALA A 7 4.20 13.63 -0.81
C ALA A 7 4.84 14.19 -2.10
N SER A 8 5.68 13.39 -2.78
CA SER A 8 6.47 13.83 -3.93
C SER A 8 5.85 13.50 -5.29
N HIS A 9 4.81 12.67 -5.31
CA HIS A 9 4.16 12.16 -6.53
C HIS A 9 2.64 12.32 -6.49
N SER A 10 2.15 13.34 -5.78
CA SER A 10 0.73 13.67 -5.58
C SER A 10 -0.06 12.58 -4.83
N GLU A 11 0.58 11.96 -3.86
CA GLU A 11 -0.04 10.95 -2.99
C GLU A 11 -1.14 11.55 -2.10
N PHE A 12 -2.14 10.73 -1.75
CA PHE A 12 -3.01 11.05 -0.63
C PHE A 12 -2.23 10.96 0.68
N LEU A 13 -2.24 12.04 1.45
CA LEU A 13 -1.37 12.23 2.61
C LEU A 13 -2.03 11.76 3.91
N ILE A 14 -1.28 11.08 4.78
CA ILE A 14 -1.77 10.71 6.12
C ILE A 14 -2.16 11.92 6.99
N ASP A 15 -1.66 13.12 6.65
CA ASP A 15 -2.05 14.38 7.29
C ASP A 15 -3.42 14.91 6.84
N ASP A 16 -4.01 14.34 5.79
CA ASP A 16 -5.37 14.66 5.39
C ASP A 16 -6.34 14.15 6.45
N TYR A 17 -6.92 15.09 7.19
CA TYR A 17 -7.84 14.78 8.28
C TYR A 17 -9.10 14.05 7.79
N TYR A 18 -9.59 14.40 6.60
CA TYR A 18 -10.82 13.83 6.05
C TYR A 18 -10.65 12.36 5.70
N TYR A 19 -9.47 11.97 5.22
CA TYR A 19 -9.21 10.58 4.83
C TYR A 19 -8.50 9.75 5.91
N PHE A 20 -7.55 10.28 6.68
CA PHE A 20 -6.63 9.45 7.48
C PHE A 20 -6.41 9.90 8.93
N SER A 21 -7.24 10.79 9.49
CA SER A 21 -7.13 11.21 10.89
C SER A 21 -7.11 10.02 11.88
N LYS A 22 -7.91 8.98 11.64
CA LYS A 22 -7.94 7.77 12.46
C LYS A 22 -6.66 6.95 12.33
N LEU A 23 -6.16 6.74 11.11
CA LEU A 23 -4.88 6.07 10.88
C LEU A 23 -3.73 6.81 11.55
N LYS A 24 -3.68 8.14 11.43
CA LYS A 24 -2.66 8.98 12.06
C LYS A 24 -2.69 8.84 13.58
N LYS A 25 -3.89 8.90 14.17
CA LYS A 25 -4.08 8.67 15.61
C LYS A 25 -3.66 7.26 16.02
N LEU A 26 -4.07 6.24 15.27
CA LEU A 26 -3.72 4.84 15.52
C LEU A 26 -2.20 4.63 15.53
N CYS A 27 -1.48 5.22 14.58
CA CYS A 27 -0.01 5.21 14.55
C CYS A 27 0.59 5.88 15.79
N LEU A 28 0.09 7.07 16.16
CA LEU A 28 0.57 7.81 17.32
C LEU A 28 0.36 7.03 18.63
N ASP A 29 -0.83 6.47 18.82
CA ASP A 29 -1.20 5.69 20.01
C ASP A 29 -0.35 4.41 20.14
N ASN A 30 0.23 3.91 19.04
CA ASN A 30 1.12 2.75 18.99
C ASN A 30 2.62 3.13 18.86
N GLY A 31 2.99 4.39 19.06
CA GLY A 31 4.38 4.85 19.03
C GLY A 31 5.04 4.82 17.65
N ILE A 32 4.25 4.72 16.57
CA ILE A 32 4.73 4.75 15.18
C ILE A 32 4.78 6.20 14.71
N LYS A 33 5.99 6.69 14.48
CA LYS A 33 6.19 8.03 13.91
C LYS A 33 6.12 7.98 12.38
N VAL A 34 5.09 8.62 11.83
CA VAL A 34 4.92 8.84 10.39
C VAL A 34 5.11 10.31 10.06
N ASP A 35 6.05 10.61 9.16
CA ASP A 35 6.30 11.97 8.68
C ASP A 35 5.87 12.07 7.20
N CYS A 36 5.10 13.09 6.85
CA CYS A 36 4.84 13.45 5.44
C CYS A 36 6.08 14.11 4.82
N VAL A 37 6.59 13.55 3.73
CA VAL A 37 7.87 13.94 3.13
C VAL A 37 7.68 14.38 1.68
N SER A 38 7.75 15.69 1.44
CA SER A 38 7.62 16.27 0.09
C SER A 38 8.84 16.06 -0.79
N SER A 39 10.02 15.81 -0.20
CA SER A 39 11.23 15.52 -0.97
C SER A 39 11.45 14.02 -1.10
N PHE A 40 11.29 13.50 -2.31
CA PHE A 40 11.61 12.10 -2.63
C PHE A 40 13.01 11.68 -2.12
N TYR A 41 13.97 12.60 -2.12
CA TYR A 41 15.37 12.33 -1.77
C TYR A 41 15.53 12.12 -0.26
N LYS A 42 14.71 12.79 0.56
CA LYS A 42 14.70 12.65 2.03
C LYS A 42 14.06 11.34 2.50
N LEU A 43 13.25 10.68 1.66
CA LEU A 43 12.65 9.37 1.99
C LEU A 43 13.71 8.31 2.33
N GLN A 44 14.96 8.48 1.88
CA GLN A 44 16.06 7.57 2.23
C GLN A 44 16.36 7.49 3.74
N GLU A 45 15.91 8.46 4.53
CA GLU A 45 16.14 8.53 5.98
C GLU A 45 15.17 7.63 6.77
N TYR A 46 14.18 7.05 6.11
CA TYR A 46 13.08 6.29 6.72
C TYR A 46 13.21 4.78 6.46
N ASP A 47 12.79 3.97 7.41
CA ASP A 47 12.90 2.51 7.34
C ASP A 47 11.84 1.92 6.41
N ILE A 48 10.62 2.48 6.52
CA ILE A 48 9.46 2.16 5.70
C ILE A 48 9.10 3.40 4.89
N ILE A 49 8.88 3.23 3.59
CA ILE A 49 8.53 4.30 2.66
C ILE A 49 7.19 3.95 2.02
N VAL A 50 6.20 4.84 2.17
CA VAL A 50 4.85 4.64 1.65
C VAL A 50 4.62 5.58 0.47
N PHE A 51 4.29 5.00 -0.67
CA PHE A 51 3.74 5.69 -1.84
C PHE A 51 2.25 5.36 -1.90
N ASN A 52 1.45 6.14 -1.17
CA ASN A 52 0.01 5.93 -1.08
C ASN A 52 -0.69 6.58 -2.27
N TYR A 53 -1.08 5.77 -3.27
CA TYR A 53 -1.75 6.26 -4.47
C TYR A 53 -0.92 7.33 -5.24
N PRO A 54 0.27 7.00 -5.76
CA PRO A 54 1.09 7.96 -6.51
C PRO A 54 0.56 8.18 -7.94
N GLU A 55 0.09 9.39 -8.24
CA GLU A 55 -0.44 9.77 -9.55
C GLU A 55 0.65 10.19 -10.55
N MET A 56 1.79 10.68 -10.05
CA MET A 56 2.87 11.15 -10.91
C MET A 56 3.87 10.04 -11.26
N ARG A 57 4.32 10.03 -12.51
CA ARG A 57 5.36 9.09 -12.98
C ARG A 57 6.69 9.31 -12.26
N PHE A 58 7.30 8.21 -11.83
CA PHE A 58 8.66 8.20 -11.29
C PHE A 58 9.70 8.36 -12.40
N ARG A 59 10.72 9.17 -12.14
CA ARG A 59 11.89 9.29 -13.01
C ARG A 59 12.76 8.05 -12.88
N ILE A 60 13.54 7.72 -13.92
CA ILE A 60 14.48 6.59 -13.88
C ILE A 60 15.48 6.72 -12.72
N SER A 61 15.93 7.95 -12.41
CA SER A 61 16.81 8.22 -11.27
C SER A 61 16.15 7.92 -9.92
N GLU A 62 14.85 8.15 -9.79
CA GLU A 62 14.05 7.84 -8.60
C GLU A 62 13.90 6.32 -8.43
N ILE A 63 13.57 5.61 -9.51
CA ILE A 63 13.48 4.14 -9.50
C ILE A 63 14.82 3.50 -9.12
N ASN A 64 15.93 4.01 -9.67
CA ASN A 64 17.27 3.54 -9.29
C ASN A 64 17.57 3.74 -7.80
N ARG A 65 16.97 4.75 -7.17
CA ARG A 65 17.11 4.98 -5.72
C ARG A 65 16.21 4.08 -4.90
N ILE A 66 14.99 3.82 -5.33
CA ILE A 66 14.13 2.79 -4.73
C ILE A 66 14.89 1.45 -4.72
N LYS A 67 15.55 1.09 -5.82
CA LYS A 67 16.43 -0.08 -5.90
C LYS A 67 17.57 -0.04 -4.87
N ASN A 68 18.20 1.12 -4.66
CA ASN A 68 19.25 1.28 -3.65
C ASN A 68 18.72 1.25 -2.21
N TRP A 69 17.50 1.73 -1.98
CA TRP A 69 16.82 1.65 -0.69
C TRP A 69 16.50 0.21 -0.32
N LEU A 70 16.00 -0.58 -1.27
CA LEU A 70 15.78 -2.03 -1.10
C LEU A 70 17.09 -2.77 -0.78
N LYS A 71 18.20 -2.44 -1.45
CA LYS A 71 19.54 -2.99 -1.10
C LYS A 71 19.99 -2.65 0.31
N LYS A 72 19.50 -1.55 0.90
CA LYS A 72 19.78 -1.13 2.27
C LYS A 72 18.80 -1.73 3.29
N GLY A 73 17.89 -2.61 2.87
CA GLY A 73 16.96 -3.30 3.75
C GLY A 73 15.67 -2.53 4.04
N LYS A 74 15.35 -1.50 3.26
CA LYS A 74 14.12 -0.72 3.47
C LYS A 74 12.89 -1.45 2.95
N LYS A 75 11.75 -1.18 3.58
CA LYS A 75 10.42 -1.64 3.12
C LYS A 75 9.76 -0.54 2.29
N ILE A 76 9.27 -0.89 1.11
CA ILE A 76 8.58 0.02 0.20
C ILE A 76 7.13 -0.45 0.05
N VAL A 77 6.18 0.42 0.33
CA VAL A 77 4.75 0.13 0.22
C VAL A 77 4.16 0.96 -0.90
N PHE A 78 3.47 0.30 -1.83
CA PHE A 78 2.65 0.94 -2.85
C PHE A 78 1.19 0.59 -2.63
N THR A 79 0.31 1.57 -2.76
CA THR A 79 -1.14 1.34 -2.79
C THR A 79 -1.71 1.92 -4.09
N SER A 80 -2.69 1.23 -4.67
CA SER A 80 -3.38 1.65 -5.88
C SER A 80 -4.88 1.84 -5.62
N TYR A 81 -5.70 1.87 -6.66
CA TYR A 81 -7.14 1.80 -6.60
C TYR A 81 -7.68 1.07 -7.84
N TYR A 82 -8.90 0.54 -7.75
CA TYR A 82 -9.50 -0.22 -8.85
C TYR A 82 -9.62 0.58 -10.16
N ASN A 83 -9.74 -0.14 -11.28
CA ASN A 83 -9.98 0.37 -12.64
C ASN A 83 -8.96 1.36 -13.23
N ASN A 84 -7.98 1.85 -12.46
CA ASN A 84 -6.90 2.70 -12.95
C ASN A 84 -7.39 3.99 -13.65
N PHE A 85 -8.47 4.61 -13.15
CA PHE A 85 -9.01 5.84 -13.74
C PHE A 85 -7.99 6.98 -13.76
N ASP A 86 -7.20 7.11 -12.69
CA ASP A 86 -6.19 8.15 -12.52
C ASP A 86 -4.78 7.67 -12.87
N ASN A 87 -4.69 6.56 -13.61
CA ASN A 87 -3.42 6.01 -14.13
C ASN A 87 -2.41 5.54 -13.03
N VAL A 88 -2.83 5.46 -11.77
CA VAL A 88 -1.99 5.04 -10.63
C VAL A 88 -1.44 3.62 -10.77
N THR A 89 -2.24 2.65 -11.22
CA THR A 89 -1.78 1.28 -11.48
C THR A 89 -0.68 1.25 -12.55
N ASP A 90 -0.77 2.08 -13.60
CA ASP A 90 0.28 2.18 -14.61
C ASP A 90 1.57 2.81 -14.07
N VAL A 91 1.44 3.84 -13.23
CA VAL A 91 2.57 4.48 -12.54
C VAL A 91 3.32 3.45 -11.68
N ILE A 92 2.60 2.71 -10.85
CA ILE A 92 3.19 1.69 -9.97
C ILE A 92 3.80 0.57 -10.80
N ASN A 93 3.08 0.01 -11.77
CA ASN A 93 3.58 -1.08 -12.62
C ASN A 93 4.86 -0.68 -13.39
N ALA A 94 5.00 0.59 -13.81
CA ALA A 94 6.22 1.07 -14.43
C ALA A 94 7.44 0.99 -13.49
N VAL A 95 7.25 1.30 -12.21
CA VAL A 95 8.28 1.14 -11.17
C VAL A 95 8.58 -0.33 -10.94
N LEU A 96 7.55 -1.14 -10.69
CA LEU A 96 7.67 -2.58 -10.43
C LEU A 96 8.43 -3.31 -11.55
N ASN A 97 8.06 -3.08 -12.80
CA ASN A 97 8.76 -3.66 -13.97
C ASN A 97 10.25 -3.30 -14.00
N LYS A 98 10.61 -2.07 -13.66
CA LYS A 98 12.02 -1.62 -13.64
C LYS A 98 12.81 -2.14 -12.43
N LEU A 99 12.11 -2.54 -11.37
CA LEU A 99 12.69 -3.23 -10.22
C LEU A 99 12.83 -4.75 -10.45
N ASN A 100 12.31 -5.27 -11.56
CA ASN A 100 12.26 -6.70 -11.91
C ASN A 100 11.50 -7.57 -10.90
N THR A 101 10.48 -7.00 -10.25
CA THR A 101 9.56 -7.78 -9.41
C THR A 101 8.58 -8.58 -10.27
N GLN A 102 8.06 -9.67 -9.70
CA GLN A 102 6.97 -10.45 -10.27
C GLN A 102 5.59 -9.83 -9.99
N ILE A 103 5.51 -8.88 -9.06
CA ILE A 103 4.26 -8.23 -8.67
C ILE A 103 3.78 -7.31 -9.79
N LYS A 104 2.49 -7.41 -10.13
CA LYS A 104 1.79 -6.53 -11.06
C LYS A 104 0.38 -6.23 -10.58
N LEU A 105 -0.03 -4.97 -10.69
CA LEU A 105 -1.42 -4.57 -10.49
C LEU A 105 -2.23 -4.73 -11.77
N ALA A 106 -3.41 -5.32 -11.65
CA ALA A 106 -4.39 -5.36 -12.72
C ALA A 106 -5.19 -4.04 -12.80
N LYS A 107 -5.86 -3.82 -13.94
CA LYS A 107 -6.73 -2.65 -14.17
C LYS A 107 -8.19 -3.06 -14.10
N ASP A 108 -8.55 -3.67 -12.98
CA ASP A 108 -9.87 -4.24 -12.74
C ASP A 108 -10.35 -3.90 -11.33
N VAL A 109 -11.43 -4.57 -10.93
CA VAL A 109 -12.00 -4.51 -9.61
C VAL A 109 -12.31 -5.92 -9.12
N ILE A 110 -12.01 -6.18 -7.86
CA ILE A 110 -12.50 -7.36 -7.16
C ILE A 110 -13.85 -7.00 -6.53
N ILE A 111 -14.86 -7.79 -6.87
CA ILE A 111 -16.20 -7.71 -6.25
C ILE A 111 -16.53 -9.06 -5.60
N ASP A 112 -17.27 -9.02 -4.50
CA ASP A 112 -17.79 -10.22 -3.84
C ASP A 112 -19.26 -10.02 -3.46
N GLU A 113 -20.16 -10.75 -4.11
CA GLU A 113 -21.60 -10.68 -3.84
C GLU A 113 -22.02 -11.32 -2.51
N LYS A 114 -21.15 -12.15 -1.92
CA LYS A 114 -21.48 -12.99 -0.75
C LYS A 114 -20.70 -12.64 0.49
N ASN A 115 -19.38 -12.44 0.35
CA ASN A 115 -18.49 -12.16 1.48
C ASN A 115 -18.05 -10.69 1.45
N ASN A 116 -18.93 -9.80 1.89
CA ASN A 116 -18.70 -8.36 1.94
C ASN A 116 -19.38 -7.74 3.18
N ILE A 117 -19.13 -6.46 3.43
CA ILE A 117 -19.73 -5.71 4.56
C ILE A 117 -20.96 -4.86 4.17
N GLY A 118 -21.84 -5.41 3.33
CA GLY A 118 -23.06 -4.74 2.85
C GLY A 118 -22.92 -4.01 1.51
N ASP A 119 -21.73 -4.01 0.92
CA ASP A 119 -21.44 -3.49 -0.41
C ASP A 119 -20.49 -4.46 -1.14
N ILE A 120 -20.85 -4.88 -2.35
CA ILE A 120 -20.07 -5.83 -3.15
C ILE A 120 -18.65 -5.34 -3.48
N TYR A 121 -18.40 -4.03 -3.41
CA TYR A 121 -17.08 -3.42 -3.59
C TYR A 121 -16.24 -3.41 -2.31
N TYR A 122 -16.78 -3.90 -1.18
CA TYR A 122 -16.10 -4.01 0.11
C TYR A 122 -15.95 -5.49 0.52
N PRO A 123 -15.23 -6.29 -0.28
CA PRO A 123 -15.07 -7.71 -0.01
C PRO A 123 -14.25 -7.95 1.26
N ILE A 124 -14.60 -9.01 1.97
CA ILE A 124 -13.83 -9.55 3.10
C ILE A 124 -12.79 -10.52 2.56
N ALA A 125 -11.53 -10.31 2.94
CA ALA A 125 -10.39 -11.14 2.60
C ALA A 125 -9.67 -11.64 3.87
N LYS A 126 -8.69 -12.52 3.69
CA LYS A 126 -7.89 -13.08 4.78
C LYS A 126 -6.47 -12.52 4.80
N TRP A 127 -6.04 -12.05 5.96
CA TRP A 127 -4.67 -11.68 6.30
C TRP A 127 -4.27 -12.39 7.60
N ASN A 128 -3.25 -13.24 7.61
CA ASN A 128 -2.80 -13.98 8.81
C ASN A 128 -3.96 -14.64 9.60
N ASN A 129 -4.85 -15.34 8.89
CA ASN A 129 -6.09 -15.96 9.40
C ASN A 129 -7.16 -14.98 9.93
N LYS A 130 -6.87 -13.68 10.03
CA LYS A 130 -7.82 -12.62 10.38
C LYS A 130 -8.58 -12.15 9.15
N ASN A 131 -9.79 -11.63 9.37
CA ASN A 131 -10.56 -10.96 8.33
C ASN A 131 -10.06 -9.54 8.18
N VAL A 132 -10.02 -9.06 6.94
CA VAL A 132 -9.78 -7.66 6.59
C VAL A 132 -10.72 -7.28 5.46
N VAL A 133 -11.20 -6.05 5.46
CA VAL A 133 -12.02 -5.51 4.37
C VAL A 133 -11.10 -4.81 3.38
N MET A 134 -11.25 -5.10 2.10
CA MET A 134 -10.38 -4.57 1.05
C MET A 134 -11.19 -3.78 0.01
N PRO A 135 -11.67 -2.57 0.33
CA PRO A 135 -12.59 -1.85 -0.52
C PRO A 135 -11.96 -1.45 -1.85
N CYS A 136 -12.76 -1.49 -2.92
CA CYS A 136 -12.43 -0.84 -4.18
C CYS A 136 -11.03 -1.25 -4.69
N SER A 137 -10.73 -2.55 -4.57
CA SER A 137 -9.41 -3.11 -4.86
C SER A 137 -9.30 -3.62 -6.29
N SER A 138 -8.18 -3.32 -6.93
CA SER A 138 -7.70 -4.08 -8.09
C SER A 138 -7.05 -5.40 -7.66
N ARG A 139 -6.98 -6.38 -8.57
CA ARG A 139 -6.20 -7.61 -8.33
C ARG A 139 -4.71 -7.31 -8.33
N VAL A 140 -3.99 -7.93 -7.39
CA VAL A 140 -2.52 -8.01 -7.37
C VAL A 140 -2.12 -9.39 -7.90
N LEU A 141 -1.23 -9.42 -8.89
CA LEU A 141 -0.74 -10.62 -9.56
C LEU A 141 0.73 -10.84 -9.21
N GLY A 142 1.15 -12.10 -9.07
CA GLY A 142 2.54 -12.44 -8.76
C GLY A 142 2.98 -12.10 -7.33
N GLY A 143 4.27 -12.27 -7.05
CA GLY A 143 4.85 -12.16 -5.71
C GLY A 143 4.34 -13.24 -4.74
N ASN A 144 4.51 -12.98 -3.45
CA ASN A 144 3.95 -13.78 -2.36
C ASN A 144 2.62 -13.15 -1.88
N PRO A 145 1.45 -13.76 -2.14
CA PRO A 145 0.17 -13.22 -1.71
C PRO A 145 0.06 -13.16 -0.18
N ILE A 146 -0.28 -11.98 0.36
CA ILE A 146 -0.48 -11.77 1.81
C ILE A 146 -1.94 -11.50 2.18
N ILE A 147 -2.75 -11.04 1.23
CA ILE A 147 -4.19 -10.83 1.42
C ILE A 147 -4.95 -11.42 0.25
N ARG A 148 -5.84 -12.38 0.53
CA ARG A 148 -6.59 -13.09 -0.53
C ARG A 148 -7.98 -13.55 -0.08
N SER A 149 -8.86 -13.73 -1.05
CA SER A 149 -10.12 -14.47 -0.94
C SER A 149 -10.24 -15.46 -2.11
N ASP A 150 -11.39 -16.12 -2.25
CA ASP A 150 -11.72 -16.91 -3.44
C ASP A 150 -11.89 -16.06 -4.72
N LYS A 151 -12.08 -14.74 -4.57
CA LYS A 151 -12.21 -13.79 -5.70
C LYS A 151 -10.89 -13.30 -6.25
N GLY A 152 -9.82 -13.34 -5.45
CA GLY A 152 -8.50 -12.91 -5.90
C GLY A 152 -7.56 -12.53 -4.77
N VAL A 153 -6.40 -12.01 -5.19
CA VAL A 153 -5.35 -11.49 -4.31
C VAL A 153 -5.44 -9.98 -4.29
N PHE A 154 -5.51 -9.41 -3.10
CA PHE A 154 -5.66 -7.98 -2.84
C PHE A 154 -4.32 -7.32 -2.50
N SER A 155 -3.36 -8.11 -2.01
CA SER A 155 -2.02 -7.64 -1.72
C SER A 155 -1.00 -8.77 -1.81
N SER A 156 0.18 -8.44 -2.34
CA SER A 156 1.34 -9.30 -2.39
C SER A 156 2.58 -8.56 -1.89
N GLU A 157 3.55 -9.33 -1.42
CA GLU A 157 4.89 -8.85 -1.09
C GLU A 157 5.97 -9.61 -1.87
N GLU A 158 7.15 -9.01 -1.99
CA GLU A 158 8.33 -9.65 -2.57
C GLU A 158 9.59 -9.11 -1.92
N ASP A 159 10.48 -10.01 -1.52
CA ASP A 159 11.82 -9.65 -1.02
C ASP A 159 12.73 -9.31 -2.20
N ILE A 160 13.33 -8.12 -2.16
CA ILE A 160 14.26 -7.63 -3.19
C ILE A 160 15.57 -7.23 -2.54
N SER A 161 16.62 -7.99 -2.86
CA SER A 161 17.95 -7.86 -2.24
C SER A 161 17.89 -8.08 -0.72
N LYS A 162 17.85 -7.01 0.09
CA LYS A 162 17.76 -7.09 1.55
C LYS A 162 16.46 -6.48 2.08
N GLY A 163 15.70 -5.82 1.22
CA GLY A 163 14.49 -5.09 1.57
C GLY A 163 13.27 -5.78 0.98
N LYS A 164 12.13 -5.13 1.11
CA LYS A 164 10.83 -5.72 0.78
C LYS A 164 9.97 -4.71 0.04
N ILE A 165 9.24 -5.18 -0.98
CA ILE A 165 8.14 -4.44 -1.58
C ILE A 165 6.84 -5.06 -1.11
N VAL A 166 5.87 -4.22 -0.75
CA VAL A 166 4.49 -4.61 -0.49
C VAL A 166 3.58 -3.78 -1.40
N VAL A 167 2.65 -4.42 -2.10
CA VAL A 167 1.72 -3.76 -3.01
C VAL A 167 0.29 -4.10 -2.63
N PHE A 168 -0.54 -3.08 -2.48
CA PHE A 168 -1.98 -3.21 -2.24
C PHE A 168 -2.76 -2.77 -3.47
N GLY A 169 -3.81 -3.51 -3.81
CA GLY A 169 -4.75 -3.16 -4.86
C GLY A 169 -5.64 -1.96 -4.55
N THR A 170 -5.61 -1.46 -3.31
CA THR A 170 -6.40 -0.35 -2.79
C THR A 170 -5.59 0.51 -1.82
N CYS A 171 -5.88 1.82 -1.81
CA CYS A 171 -5.35 2.82 -0.90
C CYS A 171 -6.34 3.21 0.21
N VAL A 172 -7.56 2.66 0.18
CA VAL A 172 -8.64 3.04 1.10
C VAL A 172 -8.90 2.03 2.20
N PHE A 173 -8.19 0.89 2.25
CA PHE A 173 -8.37 -0.08 3.36
C PHE A 173 -8.03 0.52 4.74
N TRP A 174 -7.21 1.57 4.78
CA TRP A 174 -6.78 2.27 5.99
C TRP A 174 -7.32 3.70 6.10
N ASP A 175 -8.32 4.07 5.29
CA ASP A 175 -8.98 5.35 5.42
C ASP A 175 -9.88 5.40 6.67
N ASN A 176 -10.43 6.59 6.98
CA ASN A 176 -11.24 6.82 8.18
C ASN A 176 -12.50 5.95 8.25
N TYR A 177 -13.00 5.46 7.12
CA TYR A 177 -14.13 4.53 7.10
C TYR A 177 -13.65 3.11 7.38
N SER A 178 -12.62 2.67 6.68
CA SER A 178 -12.23 1.27 6.58
C SER A 178 -11.30 0.81 7.69
N ILE A 179 -10.58 1.73 8.34
CA ILE A 179 -9.60 1.39 9.38
C ILE A 179 -10.23 0.66 10.57
N ASP A 180 -11.50 0.94 10.88
CA ASP A 180 -12.23 0.33 12.01
C ASP A 180 -12.96 -0.97 11.61
N LEU A 181 -12.86 -1.39 10.35
CA LEU A 181 -13.51 -2.60 9.86
C LEU A 181 -12.63 -3.83 10.10
N GLU A 182 -13.21 -4.89 10.65
CA GLU A 182 -12.52 -6.17 10.91
C GLU A 182 -11.14 -5.94 11.56
N SER A 183 -10.05 -6.50 11.01
CA SER A 183 -8.68 -6.28 11.48
C SER A 183 -7.89 -5.27 10.64
N ASN A 184 -8.55 -4.31 9.97
CA ASN A 184 -7.85 -3.33 9.10
C ASN A 184 -6.86 -2.44 9.88
N GLY A 185 -7.20 -2.01 11.09
CA GLY A 185 -6.27 -1.27 11.97
C GLY A 185 -5.00 -2.07 12.28
N GLU A 186 -5.15 -3.36 12.60
CA GLU A 186 -4.01 -4.27 12.84
C GLU A 186 -3.17 -4.47 11.59
N LEU A 187 -3.81 -4.62 10.43
CA LEU A 187 -3.13 -4.70 9.13
C LEU A 187 -2.35 -3.41 8.84
N ALA A 188 -2.93 -2.24 9.11
CA ALA A 188 -2.27 -0.96 8.91
C ALA A 188 -1.04 -0.83 9.82
N LEU A 189 -1.15 -1.18 11.11
CA LEU A 189 -0.03 -1.18 12.05
C LEU A 189 1.09 -2.14 11.62
N HIS A 190 0.76 -3.37 11.23
CA HIS A 190 1.75 -4.33 10.69
C HIS A 190 2.38 -3.82 9.39
N THR A 191 1.61 -3.15 8.53
CA THR A 191 2.14 -2.57 7.28
C THR A 191 3.13 -1.43 7.57
N LEU A 192 2.83 -0.59 8.55
CA LEU A 192 3.61 0.57 8.96
C LEU A 192 4.63 0.25 10.06
N SER A 193 4.83 -1.02 10.38
CA SER A 193 5.86 -1.49 11.31
C SER A 193 6.53 -2.79 10.82
N GLU A 194 7.40 -3.36 11.68
CA GLU A 194 8.04 -4.68 11.53
C GLU A 194 7.45 -5.68 12.55
N ILE A 195 6.26 -5.39 13.13
CA ILE A 195 5.56 -6.21 14.13
C ILE A 195 4.58 -7.14 13.41
#